data_AF-A0A4E0QX26-F1
#
_entry.id   AF-A0A4E0QX26-F1
#
_cell.length_a   1.000
_cell.length_b   1.000
_cell.length_c   1.000
_cell.angle_alpha   90.00
_cell.angle_beta   90.00
_cell.angle_gamma   90.00
#
_symmetry.space_group_name_H-M   'P 1'
#
loop_
_entity.id
_entity.type
_entity.pdbx_description
1 polymer ?
#
loop_
_entity_poly.entity_id
_entity_poly.type
_entity_poly.pdbx_seq_one_letter_code
_entity_poly.pdbx_strand_id
1 'polypeptide(L)'
;MISFIQINQIMLISVGFLQSQLFDKLRAENRTELMKFIDNELIHLFVYPENMGLLSFLYNDHCIMLSPLTVEGDFDNKHLECCNQDGRNWGKELFEHYLKKSTPVTEL
;
A
#
# COMPACT_ATOMS: atom_id res chain seq x y z
N MET A 1 -3.11 6.99 12.28
CA MET A 1 -1.84 7.69 11.97
C MET A 1 -1.20 6.92 10.84
N ILE A 2 -1.45 7.33 9.59
CA ILE A 2 -0.81 6.68 8.44
C ILE A 2 0.56 7.32 8.33
N SER A 3 1.59 6.62 8.79
CA SER A 3 2.97 7.07 8.71
C SER A 3 3.41 6.98 7.25
N PHE A 4 3.34 8.10 6.51
CA PHE A 4 3.91 8.18 5.18
C PHE A 4 5.36 8.63 5.29
N ILE A 5 6.26 7.71 4.96
CA ILE A 5 7.71 7.91 5.01
C ILE A 5 8.06 8.96 3.96
N GLN A 6 8.54 10.14 4.38
CA GLN A 6 9.33 11.01 3.51
C GLN A 6 10.65 10.30 3.21
N ILE A 7 10.73 9.59 2.08
CA ILE A 7 12.00 9.04 1.60
C ILE A 7 12.63 10.04 0.61
N ASN A 8 13.80 10.52 1.00
CA ASN A 8 14.69 11.34 0.21
C ASN A 8 14.97 10.74 -1.18
N GLN A 9 14.89 11.59 -2.20
CA GLN A 9 15.54 11.55 -3.52
C GLN A 9 15.94 10.17 -4.09
N ILE A 10 14.97 9.31 -4.39
CA ILE A 10 15.05 8.32 -5.47
C ILE A 10 13.69 8.29 -6.16
N MET A 11 13.67 8.31 -7.49
CA MET A 11 12.46 8.31 -8.33
C MET A 11 11.73 6.97 -8.16
N LEU A 12 10.92 6.84 -7.10
CA LEU A 12 10.11 5.66 -6.83
C LEU A 12 8.68 5.93 -7.29
N ILE A 13 8.26 5.26 -8.36
CA ILE A 13 6.84 5.12 -8.66
C ILE A 13 6.23 4.41 -7.45
N SER A 14 5.36 5.13 -6.73
CA SER A 14 4.77 4.63 -5.50
C SER A 14 3.40 4.06 -5.80
N VAL A 15 3.28 2.74 -5.68
CA VAL A 15 2.00 2.06 -5.85
C VAL A 15 1.41 1.74 -4.47
N GLY A 16 0.22 2.26 -4.21
CA GLY A 16 -0.50 2.06 -2.96
C GLY A 16 -1.80 1.31 -3.17
N PHE A 17 -2.10 0.36 -2.29
CA PHE A 17 -3.41 -0.30 -2.22
C PHE A 17 -4.19 0.24 -1.02
N LEU A 18 -5.42 0.67 -1.24
CA LEU A 18 -6.36 1.09 -0.22
C LEU A 18 -7.47 0.07 -0.10
N GLN A 19 -7.86 -0.29 1.12
CA GLN A 19 -9.13 -0.99 1.33
C GLN A 19 -10.29 -0.04 1.02
N SER A 20 -11.39 -0.55 0.47
CA SER A 20 -12.54 0.28 0.07
C SER A 20 -13.05 1.20 1.18
N GLN A 21 -13.16 0.69 2.41
CA GLN A 21 -13.60 1.50 3.57
C GLN A 21 -12.64 2.66 3.89
N LEU A 22 -11.34 2.44 3.72
CA LEU A 22 -10.33 3.48 3.92
C LEU A 22 -10.42 4.53 2.80
N PHE A 23 -10.60 4.10 1.55
CA PHE A 23 -10.79 5.01 0.43
C PHE A 23 -12.03 5.89 0.60
N ASP A 24 -13.18 5.30 0.97
CA ASP A 24 -14.42 6.04 1.21
C ASP A 24 -14.24 7.09 2.31
N LYS A 25 -13.55 6.73 3.39
CA LYS A 25 -13.22 7.66 4.48
C LYS A 25 -12.32 8.80 4.01
N LEU A 26 -11.24 8.50 3.28
CA LEU A 26 -10.35 9.52 2.73
C LEU A 26 -11.07 10.44 1.75
N ARG A 27 -11.99 9.90 0.94
CA ARG A 27 -12.82 10.67 0.01
C ARG A 27 -13.78 11.61 0.73
N ALA A 28 -14.34 11.19 1.87
CA ALA A 28 -15.27 11.98 2.66
C ALA A 28 -14.57 13.05 3.54
N GLU A 29 -13.44 12.71 4.15
CA GLU A 29 -12.80 13.52 5.20
C GLU A 29 -11.55 14.28 4.72
N ASN A 30 -10.86 13.79 3.68
CA ASN A 30 -9.53 14.25 3.27
C ASN A 30 -9.40 14.38 1.74
N ARG A 31 -10.49 14.77 1.07
CA ARG A 31 -10.57 14.79 -0.40
C ARG A 31 -9.44 15.63 -1.03
N THR A 32 -9.15 16.81 -0.49
CA THR A 32 -8.13 17.72 -1.04
C THR A 32 -6.74 17.08 -1.02
N GLU A 33 -6.38 16.44 0.09
CA GLU A 33 -5.13 15.70 0.22
C GLU A 33 -5.10 14.51 -0.73
N LEU A 34 -6.18 13.73 -0.78
CA LEU A 34 -6.32 12.59 -1.69
C LEU A 34 -6.13 13.00 -3.16
N MET A 35 -6.72 14.12 -3.60
CA MET A 35 -6.55 14.63 -4.97
C MET A 35 -5.09 14.97 -5.28
N LYS A 36 -4.33 15.55 -4.33
CA LYS A 36 -2.89 15.83 -4.55
C LYS A 36 -2.08 14.58 -4.86
N PHE A 37 -2.48 13.43 -4.32
CA PHE A 37 -1.82 12.15 -4.61
C PHE A 37 -2.25 11.59 -5.96
N ILE A 38 -3.54 11.70 -6.30
CA ILE A 38 -4.07 11.23 -7.59
C ILE A 38 -3.52 12.05 -8.76
N ASP A 39 -3.37 13.36 -8.58
CA ASP A 39 -2.84 14.27 -9.60
C ASP A 39 -1.31 14.12 -9.79
N ASN A 40 -0.65 13.33 -8.95
CA ASN A 40 0.79 13.09 -9.05
C ASN A 40 1.05 11.85 -9.94
N GLU A 41 1.63 12.08 -11.12
CA GLU A 41 1.95 11.02 -12.10
C GLU A 41 2.91 9.94 -11.59
N LEU A 42 3.65 10.21 -10.51
CA LEU A 42 4.57 9.25 -9.88
C LEU A 42 3.87 8.34 -8.86
N ILE A 43 2.58 8.57 -8.59
CA ILE A 43 1.82 7.83 -7.59
C ILE A 43 0.63 7.16 -8.27
N HIS A 44 0.54 5.84 -8.13
CA HIS A 44 -0.59 5.08 -8.61
C HIS A 44 -1.32 4.46 -7.43
N LEU A 45 -2.56 4.92 -7.20
CA LEU A 45 -3.40 4.43 -6.12
C LEU A 45 -4.45 3.47 -6.69
N PHE A 46 -4.61 2.36 -5.99
CA PHE A 46 -5.56 1.31 -6.32
C PHE A 46 -6.44 1.00 -5.12
N VAL A 47 -7.70 0.67 -5.36
CA VAL A 47 -8.63 0.19 -4.33
C VAL A 47 -8.77 -1.32 -4.46
N TYR A 48 -8.40 -2.04 -3.40
CA TYR A 48 -8.58 -3.48 -3.31
C TYR A 48 -9.92 -3.78 -2.62
N PRO A 49 -10.81 -4.58 -3.24
CA PRO A 49 -12.19 -4.73 -2.80
C PRO A 49 -12.38 -5.68 -1.60
N GLU A 50 -11.39 -6.52 -1.29
CA GLU A 50 -11.46 -7.53 -0.23
C GLU A 50 -10.62 -7.13 0.99
N ASN A 51 -10.72 -7.89 2.09
CA ASN A 51 -9.81 -7.71 3.21
C ASN A 51 -8.40 -8.18 2.81
N MET A 52 -7.40 -7.33 3.04
CA MET A 52 -6.00 -7.67 2.72
C MET A 52 -5.40 -8.71 3.68
N GLY A 53 -5.91 -8.83 4.90
CA GLY A 53 -5.35 -9.74 5.93
C GLY A 53 -4.03 -9.25 6.55
N LEU A 54 -3.63 -8.02 6.24
CA LEU A 54 -2.46 -7.31 6.76
C LEU A 54 -2.76 -5.82 6.79
N LEU A 55 -2.02 -5.05 7.60
CA LEU A 55 -2.22 -3.61 7.69
C LEU A 55 -1.67 -2.91 6.45
N SER A 56 -0.42 -3.21 6.09
CA SER A 56 0.25 -2.66 4.92
C SER A 56 1.46 -3.49 4.55
N PHE A 57 1.93 -3.32 3.32
CA PHE A 57 3.23 -3.80 2.89
C PHE A 57 3.90 -2.78 1.99
N LEU A 58 5.22 -2.80 1.97
CA LEU A 58 6.07 -2.02 1.09
C LEU A 58 6.97 -2.99 0.34
N TYR A 59 7.10 -2.80 -0.96
CA TYR A 59 7.95 -3.62 -1.81
C TYR A 59 8.76 -2.73 -2.74
N ASN A 60 10.05 -3.03 -2.87
CA ASN A 60 10.93 -2.42 -3.85
C ASN A 60 12.00 -3.44 -4.30
N ASP A 61 12.93 -2.99 -5.15
CA ASP A 61 13.98 -3.83 -5.71
C ASP A 61 15.00 -4.35 -4.67
N HIS A 62 14.93 -3.88 -3.41
CA HIS A 62 15.85 -4.24 -2.33
C HIS A 62 15.21 -5.18 -1.31
N CYS A 63 14.01 -4.86 -0.84
CA CYS A 63 13.35 -5.58 0.25
C CYS A 63 11.82 -5.54 0.12
N ILE A 64 11.18 -6.46 0.83
CA ILE A 64 9.79 -6.34 1.24
C ILE A 64 9.73 -6.03 2.74
N MET A 65 8.83 -5.14 3.13
CA MET A 65 8.47 -4.86 4.52
C MET A 65 6.97 -5.09 4.69
N LEU A 66 6.58 -5.86 5.71
CA LEU A 66 5.19 -6.14 6.05
C LEU A 66 4.86 -5.53 7.41
N SER A 67 3.67 -4.95 7.51
CA SER A 67 3.03 -4.60 8.78
C SER A 67 1.87 -5.57 8.99
N PRO A 68 2.06 -6.66 9.78
CA PRO A 68 1.01 -7.62 10.04
C PRO A 68 -0.07 -7.05 10.97
N LEU A 69 -1.15 -7.80 11.10
CA LEU A 69 -2.14 -7.63 12.17
C LEU A 69 -1.89 -8.68 13.25
N THR A 70 -2.35 -8.44 14.47
CA THR A 70 -2.38 -9.46 15.52
C THR A 70 -3.37 -10.57 15.15
N VAL A 71 -3.37 -11.68 15.91
CA VAL A 71 -4.33 -12.78 15.67
C VAL A 71 -5.78 -12.36 15.91
N GLU A 72 -5.99 -11.31 16.72
CA GLU A 72 -7.26 -10.65 16.96
C GLU A 72 -7.65 -9.66 15.84
N GLY A 73 -6.75 -9.40 14.89
CA GLY A 73 -6.94 -8.47 13.78
C GLY A 73 -6.58 -7.02 14.11
N ASP A 74 -5.97 -6.76 15.28
CA ASP A 74 -5.55 -5.43 15.69
C ASP A 74 -4.20 -5.04 15.08
N PHE A 75 -3.84 -3.75 15.21
CA PHE A 75 -2.54 -3.25 14.80
C PHE A 75 -1.40 -3.93 15.58
N ASP A 76 -0.53 -4.65 14.88
CA ASP A 76 0.76 -5.07 15.42
C ASP A 76 1.80 -3.96 15.15
N ASN A 77 2.59 -3.63 16.16
CA ASN A 77 3.64 -2.61 16.04
C ASN A 77 4.96 -3.17 15.48
N LYS A 78 5.00 -4.46 15.16
CA LYS A 78 6.15 -5.11 14.54
C LYS A 78 6.14 -4.90 13.03
N HIS A 79 7.33 -4.83 12.46
CA HIS A 79 7.55 -4.90 11.03
C HIS A 79 8.39 -6.12 10.70
N LEU A 80 8.01 -6.85 9.66
CA LEU A 80 8.82 -7.94 9.11
C LEU A 80 9.52 -7.41 7.87
N GLU A 81 10.85 -7.48 7.86
CA GLU A 81 11.67 -7.05 6.72
C GLU A 81 12.39 -8.26 6.13
N CYS A 82 12.30 -8.44 4.81
CA CYS A 82 12.99 -9.49 4.08
C CYS A 82 13.69 -8.89 2.87
N CYS A 83 15.03 -8.94 2.89
CA CYS A 83 15.89 -8.37 1.85
C CYS A 83 16.68 -9.43 1.05
N ASN A 84 16.34 -10.71 1.22
CA ASN A 84 16.90 -11.78 0.40
C ASN A 84 16.13 -11.90 -0.93
N GLN A 85 16.69 -12.64 -1.90
CA GLN A 85 16.10 -12.77 -3.23
C GLN A 85 14.70 -13.42 -3.18
N ASP A 86 14.54 -14.46 -2.37
CA ASP A 86 13.27 -15.18 -2.27
C ASP A 86 12.16 -14.29 -1.69
N GLY A 87 12.48 -13.50 -0.66
CA GLY A 87 11.57 -12.54 -0.06
C GLY A 87 11.16 -11.44 -1.05
N ARG A 88 12.09 -10.96 -1.89
CA ARG A 88 11.76 -10.01 -2.97
C ARG A 88 10.85 -10.65 -4.03
N ASN A 89 11.15 -11.86 -4.46
CA ASN A 89 10.33 -12.57 -5.45
C ASN A 89 8.90 -12.76 -4.92
N TRP A 90 8.77 -13.21 -3.68
CA TRP A 90 7.47 -13.34 -3.02
C TRP A 90 6.76 -11.98 -2.86
N GLY A 91 7.49 -10.91 -2.53
CA GLY A 91 6.91 -9.57 -2.46
C GLY A 91 6.35 -9.06 -3.78
N LYS A 92 7.01 -9.40 -4.90
CA LYS A 92 6.48 -9.15 -6.24
C LYS A 92 5.20 -9.95 -6.51
N GLU A 93 5.18 -11.24 -6.18
CA GLU A 93 3.98 -12.08 -6.32
C GLU A 93 2.80 -11.54 -5.50
N LEU A 94 3.08 -11.10 -4.26
CA LEU A 94 2.08 -10.48 -3.38
C LEU A 94 1.54 -9.18 -3.99
N PHE A 95 2.43 -8.33 -4.51
CA PHE A 95 2.04 -7.10 -5.20
C PHE A 95 1.12 -7.38 -6.39
N GLU A 96 1.52 -8.31 -7.27
CA GLU A 96 0.75 -8.69 -8.46
C GLU A 96 -0.62 -9.30 -8.09
N HIS A 97 -0.68 -10.06 -6.99
CA HIS A 97 -1.93 -10.62 -6.46
C HIS A 97 -2.95 -9.53 -6.11
N TYR A 98 -2.55 -8.53 -5.33
CA TYR A 98 -3.45 -7.42 -4.97
C TYR A 98 -3.81 -6.58 -6.19
N LEU A 99 -2.84 -6.29 -7.07
CA LEU A 99 -3.08 -5.49 -8.27
C LEU A 99 -4.15 -6.10 -9.18
N LYS A 100 -4.11 -7.42 -9.38
CA LYS A 100 -5.03 -8.13 -10.28
C LYS A 100 -6.52 -7.93 -9.97
N LYS A 101 -6.88 -7.73 -8.69
CA LYS A 101 -8.28 -7.53 -8.28
C LYS A 101 -8.59 -6.08 -7.90
N SER A 102 -7.62 -5.18 -8.00
CA SER A 102 -7.83 -3.79 -7.60
C SER A 102 -8.30 -2.94 -8.77
N THR A 103 -9.00 -1.86 -8.44
CA THR A 103 -9.42 -0.83 -9.41
C THR A 103 -8.57 0.43 -9.22
N PRO A 104 -8.00 1.03 -10.28
CA PRO A 104 -7.34 2.33 -10.17
C PRO A 104 -8.28 3.38 -9.58
N VAL A 105 -7.80 4.20 -8.65
CA VAL A 105 -8.62 5.26 -8.04
C VAL A 105 -9.15 6.27 -9.07
N THR A 106 -8.43 6.45 -10.18
CA THR A 106 -8.82 7.33 -11.30
C THR A 106 -10.07 6.85 -12.05
N GLU A 107 -10.50 5.59 -11.84
CA GLU A 107 -11.68 5.00 -12.47
C GLU A 107 -12.91 4.95 -11.53
N LEU A 108 -12.81 5.52 -10.32
CA LEU A 108 -13.82 5.44 -9.23
C LEU A 108 -14.49 6.78 -8.89
#